data_AF-X1S0T1-F1
#
_entry.id   AF-X1S0T1-F1
#
_cell.length_a   1.000
_cell.length_b   1.000
_cell.length_c   1.000
_cell.angle_alpha   90.00
_cell.angle_beta   90.00
_cell.angle_gamma   90.00
#
_symmetry.space_group_name_H-M   'P 1'
#
loop_
_entity.id
_entity.type
_entity.pdbx_description
1 polymer ?
#
loop_
_entity_poly.entity_id
_entity_poly.type
_entity_poly.pdbx_seq_one_letter_code
_entity_poly.pdbx_strand_id
1 'polypeptide(L)'
;LYKKRVYNEDQARDKLSRLNLPADQINVLMEQWHYEKVEELDATWSKAEVLKFLKDGLITAERAKRELHLNGYDAEHINIYLRSLK
;
A
#
# COMPACT_ATOMS: atom_id res chain seq x y z
N LEU A 1 8.29 -17.86 0.29
CA LEU A 1 7.32 -18.28 -0.76
C LEU A 1 6.27 -17.18 -0.95
N TYR A 2 6.72 -15.96 -1.24
CA TYR A 2 5.85 -14.78 -1.36
C TYR A 2 6.11 -14.09 -2.70
N LYS A 3 6.03 -14.91 -3.75
CA LYS A 3 5.97 -14.46 -5.14
C LYS A 3 4.78 -15.18 -5.72
N LYS A 4 3.77 -14.40 -6.09
CA LYS A 4 2.46 -14.75 -6.68
C LYS A 4 1.34 -14.63 -5.67
N ARG A 5 0.33 -13.86 -6.08
CA ARG A 5 -0.99 -13.70 -5.49
C ARG A 5 -1.74 -15.04 -5.48
N VAL A 6 -1.25 -16.03 -4.71
CA VAL A 6 -1.75 -17.42 -4.79
C VAL A 6 -3.14 -17.55 -4.17
N TYR A 7 -3.47 -16.72 -3.17
CA TYR A 7 -4.72 -16.83 -2.43
C TYR A 7 -5.40 -15.46 -2.27
N ASN A 8 -6.70 -15.41 -2.53
CA ASN A 8 -7.59 -14.33 -2.10
C ASN A 8 -8.02 -14.54 -0.63
N GLU A 9 -8.79 -13.62 -0.07
CA GLU A 9 -9.20 -13.68 1.35
C GLU A 9 -9.90 -14.99 1.70
N ASP A 10 -10.85 -15.42 0.85
CA ASP A 10 -11.60 -16.66 1.04
C ASP A 10 -10.68 -17.88 1.00
N GLN A 11 -9.74 -17.93 0.05
CA GLN A 11 -8.77 -19.00 -0.07
C GLN A 11 -7.79 -19.05 1.11
N ALA A 12 -7.41 -17.91 1.67
CA ALA A 12 -6.55 -17.83 2.84
C ALA A 12 -7.30 -18.35 4.09
N ARG A 13 -8.55 -17.89 4.31
CA ARG A 13 -9.42 -18.38 5.38
C ARG A 13 -9.65 -19.90 5.28
N ASP A 14 -9.92 -20.41 4.08
CA ASP A 14 -10.12 -21.83 3.81
C ASP A 14 -8.87 -22.69 4.09
N LYS A 15 -7.67 -22.14 3.90
CA LYS A 15 -6.43 -22.84 4.22
C LYS A 15 -6.16 -22.84 5.71
N LEU A 16 -6.41 -21.72 6.38
CA LEU A 16 -6.26 -21.59 7.83
C LEU A 16 -7.26 -22.48 8.59
N SER A 17 -8.50 -22.60 8.09
CA SER A 17 -9.51 -23.48 8.70
C SER A 17 -9.14 -24.96 8.62
N ARG A 18 -8.50 -25.39 7.53
CA ARG A 18 -7.99 -26.78 7.37
C ARG A 18 -6.83 -27.14 8.30
N LEU A 19 -6.25 -26.15 8.99
CA LEU A 19 -5.25 -26.37 10.03
C LEU A 19 -5.89 -26.59 11.42
N ASN A 20 -7.22 -26.72 11.50
CA ASN A 20 -7.99 -26.84 12.74
C ASN A 20 -7.74 -25.68 13.72
N LEU A 21 -7.45 -24.48 13.20
CA LEU A 21 -7.32 -23.28 14.01
C LEU A 21 -8.73 -22.81 14.45
N PRO A 22 -8.88 -22.33 15.70
CA PRO A 22 -10.12 -21.68 16.14
C PRO A 22 -10.46 -20.46 15.28
N ALA A 23 -11.75 -20.21 15.09
CA ALA A 23 -12.24 -19.09 14.27
C ALA A 23 -11.66 -17.73 14.71
N ASP A 24 -11.55 -17.51 16.02
CA ASP A 24 -10.98 -16.28 16.58
C ASP A 24 -9.51 -16.11 16.20
N GLN A 25 -8.74 -17.20 16.19
CA GLN A 25 -7.33 -17.18 15.78
C GLN A 25 -7.18 -16.93 14.27
N ILE A 26 -8.09 -17.49 13.45
CA ILE A 26 -8.13 -17.20 12.02
C ILE A 26 -8.43 -15.73 11.78
N ASN A 27 -9.37 -15.12 12.50
CA ASN A 27 -9.70 -13.71 12.35
C ASN A 27 -8.49 -12.80 12.68
N VAL A 28 -7.78 -13.07 13.78
CA VAL A 28 -6.56 -12.32 14.13
C VAL A 28 -5.49 -12.44 13.04
N LEU A 29 -5.26 -13.64 12.51
CA LEU A 29 -4.29 -13.86 11.42
C LEU A 29 -4.71 -13.16 10.13
N MET A 30 -6.01 -13.13 9.83
CA MET A 30 -6.54 -12.44 8.66
C MET A 30 -6.47 -10.91 8.81
N GLU A 31 -6.67 -10.38 10.01
CA GLU A 31 -6.45 -8.96 10.31
C GLU A 31 -4.97 -8.58 10.13
N GLN A 32 -4.05 -9.36 10.71
CA GLN A 32 -2.61 -9.14 10.52
C GLN A 32 -2.22 -9.23 9.03
N TRP A 33 -2.70 -10.24 8.33
CA TRP A 33 -2.46 -10.39 6.88
C TRP A 33 -3.02 -9.23 6.07
N HIS A 34 -4.18 -8.67 6.46
CA HIS A 34 -4.74 -7.48 5.83
C HIS A 34 -3.85 -6.26 6.04
N TYR A 35 -3.31 -6.04 7.25
CA TYR A 35 -2.35 -4.96 7.52
C TYR A 35 -1.04 -5.14 6.75
N GLU A 36 -0.47 -6.34 6.72
CA GLU A 36 0.73 -6.65 5.93
C GLU A 36 0.50 -6.42 4.43
N LYS A 37 -0.67 -6.81 3.91
CA LYS A 37 -1.04 -6.55 2.51
C LYS A 37 -1.19 -5.06 2.20
N VAL A 38 -1.63 -4.25 3.16
CA VAL A 38 -1.71 -2.79 3.00
C VAL A 38 -0.31 -2.16 3.01
N GLU A 39 0.63 -2.68 3.81
CA GLU A 39 2.04 -2.27 3.75
C GLU A 39 2.77 -2.74 2.47
N GLU A 40 2.38 -3.89 1.92
CA GLU A 40 2.96 -4.45 0.68
C GLU A 40 2.37 -3.88 -0.63
N LEU A 41 1.44 -2.93 -0.56
CA LEU A 41 0.90 -2.30 -1.77
C LEU A 41 1.88 -1.25 -2.33
N ASP A 42 2.70 -1.79 -3.23
CA ASP A 42 3.51 -1.18 -4.27
C ASP A 42 4.78 -0.49 -3.78
N ALA A 43 5.93 -0.92 -4.31
CA ALA A 43 7.16 -0.15 -4.21
C ALA A 43 6.86 1.29 -4.68
N THR A 44 6.71 2.20 -3.72
CA THR A 44 6.44 3.59 -4.01
C THR A 44 7.70 4.22 -4.58
N TRP A 45 7.51 5.22 -5.42
CA TRP A 45 8.65 6.04 -5.83
C TRP A 45 9.11 6.89 -4.64
N SER A 46 10.41 7.12 -4.55
CA SER A 46 10.95 8.08 -3.60
C SER A 46 10.32 9.46 -3.84
N LYS A 47 10.29 10.32 -2.81
CA LYS A 47 9.84 11.71 -2.94
C LYS A 47 10.45 12.40 -4.18
N ALA A 48 11.75 12.22 -4.41
CA ALA A 48 12.45 12.85 -5.51
C ALA A 48 11.91 12.38 -6.88
N GLU A 49 11.66 11.08 -7.03
CA GLU A 49 11.08 10.50 -8.24
C GLU A 49 9.64 10.97 -8.46
N VAL A 50 8.80 11.00 -7.42
CA VAL A 50 7.42 11.49 -7.52
C VAL A 50 7.38 12.93 -8.01
N LEU A 51 8.18 13.81 -7.42
CA LEU A 51 8.23 15.23 -7.80
C LEU A 51 8.79 15.40 -9.21
N LYS A 52 9.80 14.61 -9.59
CA LYS A 52 10.34 14.58 -10.96
C LYS A 52 9.28 14.15 -11.96
N PHE A 53 8.59 13.03 -11.74
CA PHE A 53 7.57 12.51 -12.65
C PHE A 53 6.36 13.44 -12.77
N LEU A 54 5.99 14.13 -11.69
CA LEU A 54 4.96 15.14 -11.75
C LEU A 54 5.41 16.35 -12.60
N LYS A 55 6.64 16.83 -12.39
CA LYS A 55 7.21 17.93 -13.17
C LYS A 55 7.34 17.58 -14.66
N ASP A 56 7.74 16.35 -14.95
CA ASP A 56 7.88 15.81 -16.31
C ASP A 56 6.52 15.45 -16.95
N GLY A 57 5.41 15.58 -16.21
CA GLY A 57 4.06 15.27 -16.70
C GLY A 57 3.77 13.77 -16.89
N LEU A 58 4.63 12.90 -16.36
CA LEU A 58 4.50 11.44 -16.43
C LEU A 58 3.42 10.89 -15.50
N ILE A 59 3.07 11.65 -14.44
CA ILE A 59 1.98 11.32 -13.51
C ILE A 59 1.12 12.55 -13.21
N THR A 60 -0.13 12.31 -12.82
CA THR A 60 -1.06 13.38 -12.43
C THR A 60 -0.78 13.89 -11.01
N ALA A 61 -1.25 15.10 -10.70
CA ALA A 61 -1.17 15.65 -9.34
C ALA A 61 -1.86 14.75 -8.30
N GLU A 62 -3.01 14.15 -8.63
CA GLU A 62 -3.70 13.19 -7.75
C GLU A 62 -2.92 11.88 -7.58
N ARG A 63 -2.18 11.43 -8.60
CA ARG A 63 -1.24 10.30 -8.43
C ARG A 63 -0.09 10.69 -7.50
N ALA A 64 0.52 11.86 -7.70
CA ALA A 64 1.60 12.35 -6.84
C ALA A 64 1.19 12.52 -5.37
N LYS A 65 -0.02 13.01 -5.10
CA LYS A 65 -0.59 13.09 -3.74
C LYS A 65 -0.67 11.72 -3.06
N ARG A 66 -1.17 10.71 -3.79
CA ARG A 66 -1.26 9.34 -3.27
C ARG A 66 0.11 8.74 -2.97
N GLU A 67 1.07 8.89 -3.87
CA GLU A 67 2.45 8.41 -3.65
C GLU A 67 3.10 9.07 -2.44
N LEU A 68 2.96 10.40 -2.29
CA LEU A 68 3.52 11.11 -1.15
C LEU A 68 2.81 10.72 0.16
N HIS A 69 1.50 10.47 0.12
CA HIS A 69 0.78 9.97 1.28
C HIS A 69 1.26 8.57 1.70
N LEU A 70 1.47 7.67 0.73
CA LEU A 70 2.03 6.34 0.98
C LEU A 70 3.48 6.40 1.50
N ASN A 71 4.25 7.42 1.09
CA ASN A 71 5.57 7.72 1.65
C ASN A 71 5.52 8.31 3.08
N GLY A 72 4.34 8.43 3.70
CA GLY A 72 4.16 8.91 5.07
C GLY A 72 4.07 10.43 5.21
N TYR A 73 3.94 11.19 4.12
CA TYR A 73 3.74 12.64 4.21
C TYR A 73 2.29 13.01 4.53
N ASP A 74 2.11 13.98 5.42
CA ASP A 74 0.79 14.56 5.70
C ASP A 74 0.32 15.53 4.59
N ALA A 75 -0.93 15.96 4.71
CA ALA A 75 -1.55 16.86 3.72
C ALA A 75 -0.84 18.21 3.61
N GLU A 76 -0.24 18.73 4.69
CA GLU A 76 0.46 20.01 4.68
C GLU A 76 1.74 19.91 3.85
N HIS A 77 2.59 18.91 4.15
CA HIS A 77 3.82 18.66 3.43
C HIS A 77 3.57 18.39 1.95
N ILE A 78 2.56 17.57 1.63
CA ILE A 78 2.15 17.30 0.25
C ILE A 78 1.81 18.60 -0.48
N ASN A 79 0.98 19.46 0.12
CA ASN A 79 0.59 20.72 -0.49
C ASN A 79 1.79 21.67 -0.71
N ILE A 80 2.75 21.71 0.21
CA ILE A 80 3.99 22.49 0.06
C ILE A 80 4.81 21.97 -1.12
N TYR A 81 5.04 20.66 -1.21
CA TYR A 81 5.79 20.08 -2.33
C TYR A 81 5.14 20.35 -3.68
N LEU A 82 3.81 20.21 -3.79
CA LEU A 82 3.08 20.48 -5.03
C LEU A 82 3.13 21.96 -5.42
N ARG A 83 3.12 22.88 -4.45
CA ARG A 83 3.28 24.32 -4.70
C ARG A 83 4.69 24.67 -5.15
N SER A 84 5.71 23.99 -4.63
CA SER A 84 7.12 24.24 -5.01
C SER A 84 7.49 23.84 -6.44
N LEU A 85 6.62 23.09 -7.12
CA LEU A 85 6.82 22.69 -8.52
C LEU A 85 6.28 23.70 -9.54
N LYS A 86 5.52 24.72 -9.09
CA LYS A 86 5.08 25.85 -9.92
C LYS A 86 6.17 26.90 -9.99
#